data_AF-A0A2N0P632-F1
#
_entry.id   AF-A0A2N0P632-F1
#
_cell.length_a   1.000
_cell.length_b   1.000
_cell.length_c   1.000
_cell.angle_alpha   90.00
_cell.angle_beta   90.00
_cell.angle_gamma   90.00
#
_symmetry.space_group_name_H-M   'P 1'
#
loop_
_entity.id
_entity.type
_entity.pdbx_description
1 polymer ?
#
loop_
_entity_poly.entity_id
_entity_poly.type
_entity_poly.pdbx_seq_one_letter_code
_entity_poly.pdbx_strand_id
1 'polypeptide(L)'
;MMREKNKVNINKIFHTKFKYILRHKDLPDDRGLLVGPPQTPLSDPPWDVLLRRISREFAQSKLTKLITTPELSEELLSLDENRLQKAYKIGLLYCAPLQTTEEEWFSNTTTSISFTNFLELLGTKVRLLGFKGFSGGLDTNLDGTGEYSIHDDKTFKDYEIMYHVSTMLPYEKSNRYQITRKRHIGNDIVCIIFQDEPKPFSPFAIRSQFLHVYVIVSPVKCKVDSYHVEVVCKNGVPYFGPPLPNPPIFDDPISLKKFLVATVINGQNAAWKTPKLSDPFYRARGGIIRDIVNKSIPRMNMDILLTPPQSPKKLSQDELNSILKGLFVDQLKYKGKPPDISLVKDLLEKGANPNIRIPQPKPLKESSASSSNDNLDDSYFSSTLPTPSSTTSSSLPSSSLSQYSSFKLPNILFATIALTDDPIYVKFLINYGVETMPKDNHFPNAFVFSATYKRVETMRCLLENIPALSDPKSVDTAINDTYNSVYSKNTQNNVLNGYGTYGNRIWYNFTKFKNQIRGK
;
A
#
# COMPACT_ATOMS: atom_id res chain seq x y z
N MET A 1 32.48 5.53 5.43
CA MET A 1 33.27 6.57 6.12
C MET A 1 33.93 7.44 5.07
N MET A 2 33.96 8.75 5.27
CA MET A 2 34.69 9.69 4.39
C MET A 2 35.87 10.31 5.15
N ARG A 3 36.99 10.52 4.46
CA ARG A 3 38.26 11.04 4.99
C ARG A 3 38.41 12.50 4.63
N GLU A 4 38.70 13.35 5.61
CA GLU A 4 39.18 14.72 5.38
C GLU A 4 40.63 14.81 5.88
N LYS A 5 41.56 15.17 5.00
CA LYS A 5 42.97 15.42 5.38
C LYS A 5 43.23 16.92 5.46
N ASN A 6 43.36 17.46 6.67
CA ASN A 6 43.96 18.78 6.86
C ASN A 6 45.47 18.61 7.00
N LYS A 7 46.26 19.15 6.07
CA LYS A 7 47.73 19.12 6.10
C LYS A 7 48.25 20.30 6.94
N VAL A 8 48.94 20.02 8.05
CA VAL A 8 49.81 20.98 8.75
C VAL A 8 51.14 20.29 9.11
N ASN A 9 52.20 21.09 9.08
CA ASN A 9 53.61 20.73 8.92
C ASN A 9 54.26 19.94 10.09
N ILE A 10 55.42 19.35 9.74
CA ILE A 10 56.23 18.27 10.31
C ILE A 10 56.65 18.49 11.78
N ASN A 11 56.57 17.42 12.59
CA ASN A 11 56.88 17.25 14.04
C ASN A 11 55.69 17.08 15.01
N LYS A 12 54.46 16.90 14.54
CA LYS A 12 53.31 16.56 15.41
C LYS A 12 52.65 15.26 14.97
N ILE A 13 52.33 14.41 15.95
CA ILE A 13 51.45 13.25 15.82
C ILE A 13 50.22 13.65 14.99
N PHE A 14 49.97 12.97 13.86
CA PHE A 14 48.85 13.27 12.99
C PHE A 14 47.56 12.67 13.55
N HIS A 15 46.56 13.51 13.80
CA HIS A 15 45.20 13.08 14.11
C HIS A 15 44.35 13.12 12.84
N THR A 16 44.14 11.97 12.20
CA THR A 16 43.19 11.87 11.08
C THR A 16 41.77 11.84 11.63
N LYS A 17 40.85 12.64 11.06
CA LYS A 17 39.43 12.60 11.41
C LYS A 17 38.65 11.76 10.39
N PHE A 18 37.70 10.96 10.87
CA PHE A 18 36.84 10.11 10.06
C PHE A 18 35.38 10.47 10.32
N LYS A 19 34.60 10.66 9.25
CA LYS A 19 33.14 10.84 9.36
C LYS A 19 32.43 9.52 9.11
N TYR A 20 31.49 9.17 9.97
CA TYR A 20 30.63 7.99 9.79
C TYR A 20 29.15 8.37 9.75
N ILE A 21 28.40 7.52 9.03
CA ILE A 21 26.94 7.48 8.99
C ILE A 21 26.59 6.01 9.18
N LEU A 22 25.93 5.70 10.29
CA LEU A 22 25.39 4.39 10.59
C LEU A 22 23.88 4.47 10.39
N ARG A 23 23.40 3.74 9.38
CA ARG A 23 21.99 3.71 9.02
C ARG A 23 21.32 2.53 9.70
N HIS A 24 20.25 2.82 10.42
CA HIS A 24 19.46 1.82 11.10
C HIS A 24 18.17 1.54 10.31
N LYS A 25 17.63 0.33 10.51
CA LYS A 25 16.32 -0.05 9.96
C LYS A 25 15.24 0.94 10.43
N ASP A 26 15.25 1.20 11.73
CA ASP A 26 14.37 2.14 12.41
C ASP A 26 15.19 3.39 12.78
N LEU A 27 14.60 4.58 12.72
CA LEU A 27 15.30 5.84 13.02
C LEU A 27 15.44 6.06 14.54
N PRO A 28 16.42 6.87 15.00
CA PRO A 28 17.33 7.72 14.23
C PRO A 28 18.56 6.99 13.66
N ASP A 29 19.15 7.56 12.60
CA ASP A 29 20.48 7.16 12.13
C ASP A 29 21.57 7.83 12.98
N ASP A 30 22.67 7.12 13.23
CA ASP A 30 23.81 7.69 13.98
C ASP A 30 24.83 8.32 13.04
N ARG A 31 25.24 9.55 13.34
CA ARG A 31 26.25 10.29 12.58
C ARG A 31 27.28 10.84 13.53
N GLY A 32 28.56 10.77 13.16
CA GLY A 32 29.61 11.27 14.05
C GLY A 32 30.96 11.46 13.38
N LEU A 33 31.85 12.08 14.15
CA LEU A 33 33.25 12.30 13.81
C LEU A 33 34.12 11.51 14.78
N LEU A 34 34.99 10.67 14.25
CA LEU A 34 35.98 9.92 15.02
C LEU A 34 37.34 10.56 14.83
N VAL A 35 38.07 10.73 15.92
CA VAL A 35 39.50 10.98 15.86
C VAL A 35 40.18 9.61 15.74
N GLY A 36 40.91 9.41 14.64
CA GLY A 36 41.73 8.23 14.43
C GLY A 36 42.82 8.12 15.50
N PRO A 37 43.36 6.90 15.72
CA PRO A 37 44.50 6.75 16.60
C PRO A 37 45.68 7.62 16.11
N PRO A 38 46.62 8.02 16.99
CA PRO A 38 47.91 8.58 16.59
C PRO A 38 48.56 7.69 15.52
N GLN A 39 48.85 8.21 14.31
CA GLN A 39 49.52 7.42 13.26
C GLN A 39 50.69 8.18 12.63
N THR A 40 51.64 7.41 12.10
CA THR A 40 52.59 7.89 11.10
C THR A 40 51.85 8.18 9.79
N PRO A 41 52.29 9.18 9.00
CA PRO A 41 51.51 9.77 7.89
C PRO A 41 51.14 8.82 6.73
N LEU A 42 51.56 7.56 6.74
CA LEU A 42 51.56 6.66 5.58
C LEU A 42 50.53 5.52 5.62
N SER A 43 49.86 5.23 6.75
CA SER A 43 48.92 4.10 6.83
C SER A 43 47.55 4.53 7.37
N ASP A 44 46.48 3.94 6.83
CA ASP A 44 45.13 4.13 7.33
C ASP A 44 44.84 3.07 8.41
N PRO A 45 44.11 3.41 9.48
CA PRO A 45 43.79 2.44 10.52
C PRO A 45 42.91 1.33 9.92
N PRO A 46 43.11 0.08 10.33
CA PRO A 46 42.23 -1.02 9.97
C PRO A 46 40.75 -0.71 10.27
N TRP A 47 39.85 -1.13 9.37
CA TRP A 47 38.42 -0.79 9.45
C TRP A 47 37.76 -1.30 10.75
N ASP A 48 38.21 -2.44 11.27
CA ASP A 48 37.75 -3.03 12.53
C ASP A 48 38.06 -2.13 13.73
N VAL A 49 39.23 -1.46 13.76
CA VAL A 49 39.61 -0.50 14.80
C VAL A 49 38.66 0.69 14.80
N LEU A 50 38.29 1.18 13.61
CA LEU A 50 37.34 2.29 13.48
C LEU A 50 35.92 1.89 13.87
N LEU A 51 35.47 0.69 13.49
CA LEU A 51 34.14 0.16 13.83
C LEU A 51 33.98 -0.05 15.34
N ARG A 52 35.00 -0.59 16.02
CA ARG A 52 35.02 -0.73 17.50
C ARG A 52 34.87 0.60 18.23
N ARG A 53 35.32 1.70 17.63
CA ARG A 53 35.17 3.05 18.19
C ARG A 53 33.77 3.64 18.00
N ILE A 54 32.98 3.12 17.06
CA ILE A 54 31.58 3.52 16.87
C ILE A 54 30.69 2.77 17.87
N SER A 55 30.78 1.44 17.90
CA SER A 55 30.04 0.61 18.84
C SER A 55 30.85 -0.65 19.17
N ARG A 56 30.80 -1.05 20.45
CA ARG A 56 31.43 -2.29 20.93
C ARG A 56 30.78 -3.54 20.32
N GLU A 57 29.50 -3.46 19.93
CA GLU A 57 28.75 -4.58 19.34
C GLU A 57 29.27 -4.98 17.95
N PHE A 58 29.81 -4.02 17.20
CA PHE A 58 30.45 -4.31 15.91
C PHE A 58 31.72 -5.14 16.03
N ALA A 59 32.36 -5.14 17.21
CA ALA A 59 33.55 -5.95 17.47
C ALA A 59 33.24 -7.47 17.48
N GLN A 60 32.01 -7.81 17.85
CA GLN A 60 31.55 -9.20 18.04
C GLN A 60 30.77 -9.73 16.84
N SER A 61 30.43 -8.85 15.90
CA SER A 61 29.57 -9.16 14.76
C SER A 61 30.37 -9.57 13.52
N LYS A 62 29.93 -10.61 12.82
CA LYS A 62 30.44 -10.93 11.47
C LYS A 62 29.87 -9.93 10.47
N LEU A 63 30.57 -8.81 10.28
CA LEU A 63 30.18 -7.77 9.33
C LEU A 63 30.56 -8.15 7.90
N THR A 64 29.59 -8.11 6.98
CA THR A 64 29.83 -8.33 5.55
C THR A 64 30.16 -7.00 4.88
N LYS A 65 31.31 -6.95 4.19
CA LYS A 65 31.66 -5.80 3.37
C LYS A 65 30.81 -5.81 2.10
N LEU A 66 30.04 -4.75 1.88
CA LEU A 66 29.27 -4.56 0.65
C LEU A 66 30.19 -4.11 -0.50
N ILE A 67 29.85 -4.51 -1.73
CA ILE A 67 30.51 -4.00 -2.93
C ILE A 67 30.10 -2.54 -3.10
N THR A 68 31.09 -1.65 -3.13
CA THR A 68 30.85 -0.22 -3.33
C THR A 68 30.75 0.05 -4.83
N THR A 69 29.57 0.41 -5.30
CA THR A 69 29.32 0.85 -6.67
C THR A 69 28.76 2.28 -6.68
N PRO A 70 28.83 3.00 -7.83
CA PRO A 70 28.16 4.30 -7.97
C PRO A 70 26.67 4.22 -7.66
N GLU A 71 25.99 3.16 -8.12
CA GLU A 71 24.56 2.94 -7.92
C GLU A 71 24.22 2.79 -6.43
N LEU A 72 25.04 2.06 -5.66
CA LEU A 72 24.88 1.98 -4.21
C LEU A 72 24.99 3.36 -3.56
N SER A 73 25.89 4.22 -4.05
CA SER A 73 26.06 5.56 -3.49
C SER A 73 24.83 6.44 -3.77
N GLU A 74 24.23 6.33 -4.96
CA GLU A 74 23.00 7.01 -5.32
C GLU A 74 21.78 6.47 -4.53
N GLU A 75 21.65 5.16 -4.37
CA GLU A 75 20.58 4.55 -3.56
C GLU A 75 20.66 4.98 -2.09
N LEU A 76 21.87 5.03 -1.52
CA LEU A 76 22.09 5.50 -0.15
C LEU A 76 21.86 7.01 0.00
N LEU A 77 22.17 7.80 -1.02
CA LEU A 77 21.87 9.23 -1.03
C LEU A 77 20.35 9.45 -1.08
N SER A 78 19.65 8.77 -2.00
CA SER A 78 18.20 8.80 -2.10
C SER A 78 17.52 8.38 -0.78
N LEU A 79 18.03 7.33 -0.12
CA LEU A 79 17.55 6.91 1.20
C LEU A 79 17.67 8.00 2.28
N ASP A 80 18.76 8.77 2.26
CA ASP A 80 18.98 9.87 3.21
C ASP A 80 18.12 11.10 2.87
N GLU A 81 17.94 11.39 1.59
CA GLU A 81 17.21 12.57 1.09
C GLU A 81 15.70 12.37 1.06
N ASN A 82 15.19 11.14 1.13
CA ASN A 82 13.75 10.83 1.12
C ASN A 82 12.95 11.53 2.25
N ARG A 83 13.63 12.10 3.26
CA ARG A 83 13.01 12.88 4.34
C ARG A 83 13.04 14.39 4.13
N LEU A 84 13.72 14.88 3.10
CA LEU A 84 13.87 16.31 2.80
C LEU A 84 12.68 16.79 1.98
N GLN A 85 11.51 16.83 2.62
CA GLN A 85 10.31 17.38 2.00
C GLN A 85 10.37 18.91 1.98
N LYS A 86 10.31 19.49 0.78
CA LYS A 86 10.22 20.95 0.57
C LYS A 86 8.84 21.43 0.15
N ALA A 87 7.95 20.49 -0.19
CA ALA A 87 6.60 20.79 -0.66
C ALA A 87 5.56 20.29 0.34
N TYR A 88 4.67 21.16 0.81
CA TYR A 88 3.73 20.89 1.91
C TYR A 88 2.29 21.13 1.45
N LYS A 89 1.40 20.24 1.89
CA LYS A 89 -0.05 20.39 1.70
C LYS A 89 -0.70 20.66 3.05
N ILE A 90 -1.42 21.76 3.16
CA ILE A 90 -1.96 22.23 4.43
C ILE A 90 -3.47 22.42 4.28
N GLY A 91 -4.25 21.79 5.16
CA GLY A 91 -5.69 22.00 5.18
C GLY A 91 -6.02 23.42 5.64
N LEU A 92 -6.98 24.08 5.02
CA LEU A 92 -7.50 25.36 5.50
C LEU A 92 -9.01 25.30 5.59
N LEU A 93 -9.53 25.25 6.82
CA LEU A 93 -10.96 25.15 7.10
C LEU A 93 -11.49 26.49 7.59
N TYR A 94 -12.56 26.96 6.94
CA TYR A 94 -13.30 28.15 7.36
C TYR A 94 -14.46 27.79 8.29
N CYS A 95 -14.50 28.42 9.46
CA CYS A 95 -15.56 28.32 10.45
C CYS A 95 -16.30 29.67 10.55
N ALA A 96 -17.51 29.72 9.97
CA ALA A 96 -18.36 30.90 10.02
C ALA A 96 -18.95 31.11 11.43
N PRO A 97 -19.52 32.30 11.73
CA PRO A 97 -20.15 32.57 13.01
C PRO A 97 -21.23 31.54 13.35
N LEU A 98 -21.42 31.29 14.65
CA LEU A 98 -22.42 30.35 15.19
C LEU A 98 -22.25 28.85 14.83
N GLN A 99 -21.42 28.49 13.85
CA GLN A 99 -21.19 27.08 13.49
C GLN A 99 -20.41 26.33 14.58
N THR A 100 -20.74 25.04 14.75
CA THR A 100 -20.13 24.18 15.78
C THR A 100 -19.84 22.75 15.33
N THR A 101 -20.35 22.35 14.16
CA THR A 101 -20.24 20.97 13.67
C THR A 101 -19.34 20.85 12.45
N GLU A 102 -18.74 19.66 12.28
CA GLU A 102 -17.89 19.33 11.14
C GLU A 102 -18.64 19.54 9.81
N GLU A 103 -19.89 19.09 9.74
CA GLU A 103 -20.72 19.18 8.54
C GLU A 103 -21.01 20.63 8.15
N GLU A 104 -21.25 21.53 9.12
CA GLU A 104 -21.47 22.95 8.85
C GLU A 104 -20.22 23.61 8.25
N TRP A 105 -19.05 23.37 8.84
CA TRP A 105 -17.80 23.99 8.39
C TRP A 105 -17.44 23.56 6.96
N PHE A 106 -17.55 22.27 6.64
CA PHE A 106 -17.27 21.78 5.29
C PHE A 106 -18.34 22.18 4.26
N SER A 107 -19.55 22.56 4.69
CA SER A 107 -20.64 22.97 3.80
C SER A 107 -20.61 24.46 3.41
N ASN A 108 -19.64 25.23 3.94
CA ASN A 108 -19.51 26.65 3.62
C ASN A 108 -19.23 26.89 2.13
N THR A 109 -20.12 27.62 1.46
CA THR A 109 -19.97 28.06 0.06
C THR A 109 -19.64 29.54 -0.09
N THR A 110 -19.81 30.30 0.98
CA THR A 110 -19.49 31.73 1.06
C THR A 110 -18.40 31.96 2.10
N THR A 111 -17.75 33.13 2.02
CA THR A 111 -16.64 33.52 2.90
C THR A 111 -16.89 34.91 3.47
N SER A 112 -16.35 35.18 4.65
CA SER A 112 -16.27 36.54 5.19
C SER A 112 -15.16 37.35 4.51
N ILE A 113 -15.25 38.68 4.62
CA ILE A 113 -14.18 39.58 4.17
C ILE A 113 -12.87 39.31 4.92
N SER A 114 -12.96 39.05 6.23
CA SER A 114 -11.81 38.73 7.08
C SER A 114 -11.09 37.46 6.62
N PHE A 115 -11.86 36.44 6.20
CA PHE A 115 -11.28 35.22 5.64
C PHE A 115 -10.64 35.48 4.28
N THR A 116 -11.27 36.27 3.40
CA THR A 116 -10.68 36.64 2.10
C THR A 116 -9.35 37.38 2.27
N ASN A 117 -9.28 38.36 3.17
CA ASN A 117 -8.03 39.08 3.48
C ASN A 117 -6.96 38.13 4.04
N PHE A 118 -7.37 37.17 4.89
CA PHE A 118 -6.46 36.16 5.40
C PHE A 118 -5.92 35.22 4.30
N LEU A 119 -6.72 34.86 3.30
CA LEU A 119 -6.25 34.07 2.16
C LEU A 119 -5.20 34.80 1.34
N GLU A 120 -5.39 36.10 1.11
CA GLU A 120 -4.41 36.96 0.42
C GLU A 120 -3.10 37.09 1.21
N LEU A 121 -3.18 37.08 2.54
CA LEU A 121 -2.02 37.05 3.39
C LEU A 121 -1.21 35.74 3.24
N LEU A 122 -1.89 34.60 3.18
CA LEU A 122 -1.24 33.28 3.16
C LEU A 122 -0.43 33.04 1.89
N GLY A 123 -0.90 33.50 0.74
CA GLY A 123 -0.26 33.19 -0.53
C GLY A 123 -0.95 33.83 -1.72
N THR A 124 -0.53 33.41 -2.92
CA THR A 124 -1.12 33.88 -4.17
C THR A 124 -2.27 32.96 -4.55
N LYS A 125 -3.41 33.54 -4.98
CA LYS A 125 -4.49 32.77 -5.60
C LYS A 125 -4.05 32.29 -6.98
N VAL A 126 -3.99 30.98 -7.19
CA VAL A 126 -3.53 30.36 -8.43
C VAL A 126 -4.66 29.58 -9.09
N ARG A 127 -4.74 29.61 -10.43
CA ARG A 127 -5.61 28.74 -11.22
C ARG A 127 -5.01 27.33 -11.21
N LEU A 128 -5.82 26.32 -10.91
CA LEU A 128 -5.36 24.92 -10.86
C LEU A 128 -5.18 24.31 -12.25
N LEU A 129 -6.08 24.60 -13.19
CA LEU A 129 -5.95 24.15 -14.58
C LEU A 129 -4.62 24.64 -15.19
N GLY A 130 -3.75 23.70 -15.57
CA GLY A 130 -2.43 23.99 -16.12
C GLY A 130 -1.40 24.51 -15.11
N PHE A 131 -1.68 24.43 -13.81
CA PHE A 131 -0.72 24.84 -12.77
C PHE A 131 0.53 23.96 -12.80
N LYS A 132 1.70 24.59 -12.78
CA LYS A 132 3.01 23.90 -12.90
C LYS A 132 3.75 23.73 -11.57
N GLY A 133 3.31 24.42 -10.51
CA GLY A 133 3.91 24.30 -9.18
C GLY A 133 3.40 23.06 -8.44
N PHE A 134 3.80 22.94 -7.17
CA PHE A 134 3.32 21.83 -6.34
C PHE A 134 1.80 21.92 -6.08
N SER A 135 1.02 20.98 -6.64
CA SER A 135 -0.44 21.02 -6.54
C SER A 135 -1.03 20.40 -5.28
N GLY A 136 -0.22 19.78 -4.40
CA GLY A 136 -0.73 19.14 -3.18
C GLY A 136 -1.66 17.93 -3.41
N GLY A 137 -1.82 17.46 -4.64
CA GLY A 137 -2.81 16.44 -5.02
C GLY A 137 -4.17 17.01 -5.44
N LEU A 138 -4.26 18.33 -5.66
CA LEU A 138 -5.36 18.96 -6.39
C LEU A 138 -5.26 18.66 -7.89
N ASP A 139 -6.41 18.61 -8.56
CA ASP A 139 -6.53 18.35 -10.00
C ASP A 139 -6.13 19.58 -10.81
N THR A 140 -5.08 19.42 -11.62
CA THR A 140 -4.56 20.45 -12.52
C THR A 140 -4.97 20.27 -13.98
N ASN A 141 -5.78 19.26 -14.29
CA ASN A 141 -6.13 18.87 -15.66
C ASN A 141 -7.60 19.11 -16.00
N LEU A 142 -8.52 18.88 -15.06
CA LEU A 142 -9.97 18.88 -15.34
C LEU A 142 -10.80 19.65 -14.31
N ASP A 143 -10.18 20.44 -13.44
CA ASP A 143 -10.83 21.21 -12.36
C ASP A 143 -11.68 20.39 -11.38
N GLY A 144 -11.43 19.08 -11.29
CA GLY A 144 -12.18 18.16 -10.44
C GLY A 144 -12.07 18.46 -8.94
N THR A 145 -11.11 19.30 -8.54
CA THR A 145 -10.91 19.75 -7.15
C THR A 145 -11.09 21.26 -7.01
N GLY A 146 -11.87 21.88 -7.88
CA GLY A 146 -12.12 23.31 -7.89
C GLY A 146 -11.20 24.03 -8.87
N GLU A 147 -11.48 25.31 -9.10
CA GLU A 147 -10.79 26.07 -10.14
C GLU A 147 -9.52 26.77 -9.64
N TYR A 148 -9.52 27.17 -8.37
CA TYR A 148 -8.45 27.96 -7.78
C TYR A 148 -8.07 27.40 -6.42
N SER A 149 -6.85 27.70 -6.01
CA SER A 149 -6.42 27.53 -4.63
C SER A 149 -5.44 28.63 -4.22
N ILE A 150 -4.97 28.60 -2.98
CA ILE A 150 -3.89 29.46 -2.49
C ILE A 150 -2.58 28.67 -2.48
N HIS A 151 -1.53 29.27 -3.03
CA HIS A 151 -0.18 28.71 -3.09
C HIS A 151 0.84 29.71 -2.53
N ASP A 152 1.80 29.24 -1.76
CA ASP A 152 2.92 30.03 -1.24
C ASP A 152 4.27 29.40 -1.60
N ASP A 153 5.07 30.13 -2.37
CA ASP A 153 6.40 29.74 -2.87
C ASP A 153 7.48 30.80 -2.56
N LYS A 154 7.11 31.87 -1.83
CA LYS A 154 7.97 33.06 -1.65
C LYS A 154 8.39 33.29 -0.21
N THR A 155 7.71 32.68 0.76
CA THR A 155 7.94 33.00 2.17
C THR A 155 9.19 32.34 2.75
N PHE A 156 9.51 31.10 2.34
CA PHE A 156 10.63 30.35 2.92
C PHE A 156 11.45 29.58 1.88
N LYS A 157 12.60 30.16 1.48
CA LYS A 157 13.56 29.53 0.57
C LYS A 157 12.88 29.00 -0.70
N ASP A 158 13.15 27.74 -1.04
CA ASP A 158 12.60 26.98 -2.15
C ASP A 158 11.48 26.03 -1.70
N TYR A 159 10.79 26.36 -0.60
CA TYR A 159 9.67 25.57 -0.10
C TYR A 159 8.37 26.03 -0.74
N GLU A 160 7.53 25.07 -1.10
CA GLU A 160 6.21 25.31 -1.67
C GLU A 160 5.13 24.83 -0.70
N ILE A 161 4.07 25.61 -0.55
CA ILE A 161 2.91 25.26 0.26
C ILE A 161 1.65 25.40 -0.59
N MET A 162 0.95 24.29 -0.78
CA MET A 162 -0.40 24.29 -1.34
C MET A 162 -1.41 24.21 -0.20
N TYR A 163 -2.33 25.17 -0.15
CA TYR A 163 -3.42 25.16 0.82
C TYR A 163 -4.64 24.45 0.22
N HIS A 164 -5.22 23.51 0.94
CA HIS A 164 -6.52 22.93 0.60
C HIS A 164 -7.62 23.75 1.25
N VAL A 165 -8.08 24.79 0.54
CA VAL A 165 -9.06 25.75 1.08
C VAL A 165 -10.48 25.19 0.97
N SER A 166 -11.15 25.01 2.12
CA SER A 166 -12.45 24.34 2.20
C SER A 166 -13.51 24.96 1.28
N THR A 167 -13.53 26.28 1.14
CA THR A 167 -14.49 27.01 0.31
C THR A 167 -14.14 27.06 -1.17
N MET A 168 -12.88 26.76 -1.56
CA MET A 168 -12.47 26.67 -2.96
C MET A 168 -12.56 25.26 -3.54
N LEU A 169 -12.66 24.24 -2.69
CA LEU A 169 -12.96 22.87 -3.10
C LEU A 169 -14.44 22.75 -3.54
N PRO A 170 -14.79 21.82 -4.45
CA PRO A 170 -16.16 21.69 -4.95
C PRO A 170 -17.15 21.40 -3.83
N TYR A 171 -18.31 22.06 -3.89
CA TYR A 171 -19.42 21.82 -2.98
C TYR A 171 -20.44 20.88 -3.63
N GLU A 172 -20.80 19.81 -2.92
CA GLU A 172 -21.79 18.84 -3.38
C GLU A 172 -23.07 18.94 -2.54
N LYS A 173 -24.11 19.62 -3.02
CA LYS A 173 -25.35 19.84 -2.25
C LYS A 173 -26.02 18.54 -1.77
N SER A 174 -25.91 17.46 -2.53
CA SER A 174 -26.45 16.14 -2.19
C SER A 174 -25.64 15.41 -1.11
N ASN A 175 -24.41 15.83 -0.83
CA ASN A 175 -23.47 15.16 0.05
C ASN A 175 -23.34 15.93 1.37
N ARG A 176 -24.20 15.62 2.34
CA ARG A 176 -24.18 16.28 3.67
C ARG A 176 -22.80 16.24 4.35
N TYR A 177 -22.02 15.18 4.14
CA TYR A 177 -20.71 15.02 4.76
C TYR A 177 -19.57 15.66 3.96
N GLN A 178 -19.85 16.22 2.77
CA GLN A 178 -18.87 16.85 1.88
C GLN A 178 -17.59 16.00 1.74
N ILE A 179 -17.78 14.70 1.46
CA ILE A 179 -16.71 13.69 1.47
C ILE A 179 -15.54 14.11 0.58
N THR A 180 -15.82 14.74 -0.57
CA THR A 180 -14.79 15.23 -1.49
C THR A 180 -13.90 16.29 -0.83
N ARG A 181 -14.48 17.30 -0.16
CA ARG A 181 -13.70 18.31 0.58
C ARG A 181 -12.91 17.69 1.74
N LYS A 182 -13.58 16.82 2.50
CA LYS A 182 -12.99 16.10 3.63
C LYS A 182 -11.88 15.15 3.20
N ARG A 183 -11.93 14.58 2.00
CA ARG A 183 -10.87 13.72 1.45
C ARG A 183 -9.56 14.48 1.25
N HIS A 184 -9.60 15.76 0.91
CA HIS A 184 -8.38 16.57 0.81
C HIS A 184 -7.92 17.00 2.21
N ILE A 185 -8.71 17.83 2.89
CA ILE A 185 -8.35 18.44 4.18
C ILE A 185 -8.15 17.39 5.28
N GLY A 186 -9.03 16.38 5.33
CA GLY A 186 -8.96 15.31 6.32
C GLY A 186 -7.78 14.35 6.11
N ASN A 187 -7.09 14.39 4.97
CA ASN A 187 -5.87 13.62 4.70
C ASN A 187 -4.60 14.47 4.80
N ASP A 188 -4.72 15.73 5.21
CA ASP A 188 -3.57 16.55 5.57
C ASP A 188 -3.11 16.24 6.99
N ILE A 189 -1.87 16.61 7.31
CA ILE A 189 -1.27 16.41 8.65
C ILE A 189 -1.54 17.62 9.53
N VAL A 190 -1.48 18.81 8.94
CA VAL A 190 -1.69 20.09 9.60
C VAL A 190 -2.88 20.79 8.94
N CYS A 191 -3.75 21.37 9.76
CA CYS A 191 -4.86 22.18 9.28
C CYS A 191 -4.91 23.53 10.00
N ILE A 192 -4.98 24.60 9.23
CA ILE A 192 -5.31 25.93 9.73
C ILE A 192 -6.84 26.02 9.83
N ILE A 193 -7.33 26.45 10.99
CA ILE A 193 -8.75 26.69 11.24
C ILE A 193 -8.94 28.19 11.35
N PHE A 194 -9.62 28.80 10.39
CA PHE A 194 -9.97 30.21 10.47
C PHE A 194 -11.35 30.37 11.09
N GLN A 195 -11.44 31.13 12.17
CA GLN A 195 -12.69 31.43 12.85
C GLN A 195 -12.97 32.93 12.75
N ASP A 196 -14.15 33.30 12.25
CA ASP A 196 -14.59 34.71 12.28
C ASP A 196 -14.75 35.24 13.70
N GLU A 197 -15.16 34.36 14.63
CA GLU A 197 -15.27 34.67 16.05
C GLU A 197 -14.46 33.67 16.86
N PRO A 198 -13.64 34.13 17.83
CA PRO A 198 -12.84 33.24 18.65
C PRO A 198 -13.74 32.30 19.42
N LYS A 199 -13.55 30.99 19.19
CA LYS A 199 -14.30 29.93 19.86
C LYS A 199 -13.37 28.78 20.21
N PRO A 200 -13.54 28.14 21.39
CA PRO A 200 -12.81 26.93 21.72
C PRO A 200 -12.95 25.88 20.62
N PHE A 201 -11.82 25.46 20.04
CA PHE A 201 -11.78 24.43 19.01
C PHE A 201 -11.29 23.11 19.61
N SER A 202 -12.09 22.07 19.48
CA SER A 202 -11.68 20.72 19.88
C SER A 202 -11.04 19.98 18.70
N PRO A 203 -9.84 19.41 18.85
CA PRO A 203 -9.21 18.60 17.79
C PRO A 203 -10.01 17.32 17.49
N PHE A 204 -10.94 16.93 18.37
CA PHE A 204 -11.86 15.82 18.16
C PHE A 204 -13.07 16.19 17.29
N ALA A 205 -13.29 17.48 17.02
CA ALA A 205 -14.42 17.95 16.22
C ALA A 205 -14.32 17.51 14.76
N ILE A 206 -13.10 17.37 14.21
CA ILE A 206 -12.88 16.87 12.85
C ILE A 206 -12.45 15.41 12.92
N ARG A 207 -13.27 14.52 12.36
CA ARG A 207 -12.97 13.07 12.34
C ARG A 207 -11.97 12.77 11.24
N SER A 208 -10.68 12.83 11.60
CA SER A 208 -9.56 12.47 10.72
C SER A 208 -8.54 11.59 11.42
N GLN A 209 -7.99 10.64 10.66
CA GLN A 209 -6.87 9.81 11.09
C GLN A 209 -5.50 10.49 10.86
N PHE A 210 -5.42 11.47 9.96
CA PHE A 210 -4.19 12.10 9.49
C PHE A 210 -3.92 13.47 10.11
N LEU A 211 -4.95 14.24 10.45
CA LEU A 211 -4.79 15.53 11.11
C LEU A 211 -4.22 15.33 12.51
N HIS A 212 -3.09 15.97 12.80
CA HIS A 212 -2.40 15.91 14.10
C HIS A 212 -2.13 17.30 14.67
N VAL A 213 -2.05 18.33 13.85
CA VAL A 213 -1.80 19.72 14.27
C VAL A 213 -2.87 20.63 13.71
N TYR A 214 -3.39 21.50 14.57
CA TYR A 214 -4.43 22.48 14.26
C TYR A 214 -3.89 23.86 14.64
N VAL A 215 -3.89 24.80 13.69
CA VAL A 215 -3.50 26.19 13.93
C VAL A 215 -4.75 27.04 13.80
N ILE A 216 -5.29 27.51 14.93
CA ILE A 216 -6.52 28.29 14.97
C ILE A 216 -6.15 29.76 14.82
N VAL A 217 -6.80 30.46 13.88
CA VAL A 217 -6.58 31.87 13.61
C VAL A 217 -7.92 32.59 13.64
N SER A 218 -8.01 33.69 14.37
CA SER A 218 -9.20 34.53 14.43
C SER A 218 -8.84 36.01 14.39
N PRO A 219 -9.59 36.86 13.66
CA PRO A 219 -9.33 38.30 13.61
C PRO A 219 -9.62 38.96 14.96
N VAL A 220 -8.84 39.98 15.32
CA VAL A 220 -9.07 40.79 16.51
C VAL A 220 -10.11 41.87 16.18
N LYS A 221 -11.31 41.81 16.80
CA LYS A 221 -12.48 42.65 16.44
C LYS A 221 -12.22 44.17 16.41
N CYS A 222 -11.23 44.67 17.14
CA CYS A 222 -10.95 46.11 17.28
C CYS A 222 -9.61 46.56 16.65
N LYS A 223 -8.89 45.68 15.95
CA LYS A 223 -7.65 46.03 15.27
C LYS A 223 -7.65 45.43 13.86
N VAL A 224 -7.51 46.30 12.86
CA VAL A 224 -7.30 45.89 11.48
C VAL A 224 -6.01 45.09 11.39
N ASP A 225 -6.00 44.04 10.56
CA ASP A 225 -4.82 43.23 10.27
C ASP A 225 -4.15 42.56 11.48
N SER A 226 -4.87 42.45 12.59
CA SER A 226 -4.42 41.80 13.80
C SER A 226 -5.15 40.48 14.03
N TYR A 227 -4.40 39.44 14.36
CA TYR A 227 -4.93 38.08 14.48
C TYR A 227 -4.49 37.44 15.79
N HIS A 228 -5.44 36.79 16.45
CA HIS A 228 -5.18 35.89 17.56
C HIS A 228 -4.90 34.48 17.02
N VAL A 229 -3.89 33.80 17.57
CA VAL A 229 -3.46 32.49 17.10
C VAL A 229 -3.34 31.49 18.25
N GLU A 230 -3.92 30.31 18.08
CA GLU A 230 -3.74 29.17 18.99
C GLU A 230 -3.20 27.96 18.23
N VAL A 231 -2.43 27.11 18.91
CA VAL A 231 -1.93 25.87 18.33
C VAL A 231 -2.37 24.71 19.21
N VAL A 232 -3.12 23.78 18.61
CA VAL A 232 -3.64 22.59 19.27
C VAL A 232 -3.12 21.36 18.56
N CYS A 233 -2.62 20.38 19.31
CA CYS A 233 -2.05 19.16 18.74
C CYS A 233 -2.71 17.92 19.34
N LYS A 234 -2.74 16.83 18.59
CA LYS A 234 -3.10 15.52 19.13
C LYS A 234 -2.02 15.02 20.09
N ASN A 235 -2.44 14.15 21.01
CA ASN A 235 -1.53 13.51 21.96
C ASN A 235 -0.40 12.78 21.25
N GLY A 236 0.82 12.94 21.78
CA GLY A 236 2.03 12.31 21.25
C GLY A 236 2.79 13.15 20.23
N VAL A 237 2.23 14.24 19.71
CA VAL A 237 2.99 15.19 18.89
C VAL A 237 4.00 15.91 19.79
N PRO A 238 5.32 15.81 19.54
CA PRO A 238 6.32 16.51 20.32
C PRO A 238 6.21 18.02 20.16
N TYR A 239 6.71 18.78 21.13
CA TYR A 239 6.79 20.24 21.01
C TYR A 239 7.56 20.65 19.74
N PHE A 240 7.08 21.72 19.11
CA PHE A 240 7.73 22.35 17.97
C PHE A 240 7.56 23.87 18.06
N GLY A 241 8.52 24.60 17.48
CA GLY A 241 8.47 26.05 17.42
C GLY A 241 7.97 26.58 16.07
N PRO A 242 7.92 27.90 15.90
CA PRO A 242 8.26 28.93 16.89
C PRO A 242 7.25 29.00 18.05
N PRO A 243 7.65 29.47 19.25
CA PRO A 243 6.72 29.69 20.35
C PRO A 243 5.73 30.80 20.01
N LEU A 244 4.52 30.70 20.54
CA LEU A 244 3.53 31.77 20.45
C LEU A 244 4.02 33.02 21.23
N PRO A 245 3.70 34.24 20.76
CA PRO A 245 3.92 35.44 21.55
C PRO A 245 3.03 35.44 22.80
N ASN A 246 3.36 36.29 23.77
CA ASN A 246 2.55 36.50 24.97
C ASN A 246 2.20 38.01 25.08
N PRO A 247 0.95 38.42 24.79
CA PRO A 247 -0.21 37.59 24.42
C PRO A 247 -0.10 36.96 23.03
N PRO A 248 -0.87 35.89 22.71
CA PRO A 248 -0.81 35.16 21.44
C PRO A 248 -1.48 35.91 20.28
N ILE A 249 -1.09 37.16 20.09
CA ILE A 249 -1.64 38.10 19.10
C ILE A 249 -0.52 38.56 18.18
N PHE A 250 -0.81 38.60 16.88
CA PHE A 250 0.05 39.15 15.84
C PHE A 250 -0.59 40.40 15.27
N ASP A 251 0.04 41.55 15.48
CA ASP A 251 -0.41 42.85 14.97
C ASP A 251 0.21 43.20 13.59
N ASP A 252 1.16 42.39 13.11
CA ASP A 252 1.79 42.54 11.79
C ASP A 252 1.52 41.30 10.92
N PRO A 253 0.81 41.45 9.78
CA PRO A 253 0.54 40.36 8.86
C PRO A 253 1.80 39.64 8.36
N ILE A 254 2.90 40.36 8.12
CA ILE A 254 4.13 39.75 7.61
C ILE A 254 4.72 38.81 8.66
N SER A 255 4.75 39.25 9.92
CA SER A 255 5.17 38.44 11.07
C SER A 255 4.24 37.23 11.27
N LEU A 256 2.92 37.42 11.15
CA LEU A 256 1.96 36.31 11.19
C LEU A 256 2.23 35.29 10.09
N LYS A 257 2.42 35.74 8.84
CA LYS A 257 2.69 34.85 7.70
C LYS A 257 3.94 34.00 7.94
N LYS A 258 5.04 34.64 8.34
CA LYS A 258 6.29 33.94 8.66
C LYS A 258 6.11 32.93 9.81
N PHE A 259 5.37 33.32 10.84
CA PHE A 259 5.02 32.45 11.95
C PHE A 259 4.21 31.24 11.49
N LEU A 260 3.15 31.44 10.70
CA LEU A 260 2.29 30.37 10.20
C LEU A 260 3.08 29.38 9.34
N VAL A 261 3.88 29.87 8.39
CA VAL A 261 4.72 29.01 7.53
C VAL A 261 5.69 28.17 8.36
N ALA A 262 6.40 28.78 9.31
CA ALA A 262 7.31 28.04 10.19
C ALA A 262 6.54 27.02 11.06
N THR A 263 5.38 27.41 11.59
CA THR A 263 4.55 26.58 12.48
C THR A 263 3.98 25.36 11.76
N VAL A 264 3.45 25.52 10.54
CA VAL A 264 2.88 24.38 9.80
C VAL A 264 3.95 23.40 9.34
N ILE A 265 5.12 23.89 8.92
CA ILE A 265 6.26 23.03 8.53
C ILE A 265 6.78 22.27 9.75
N ASN A 266 7.07 22.97 10.85
CA ASN A 266 7.61 22.35 12.06
C ASN A 266 6.57 21.43 12.73
N GLY A 267 5.30 21.81 12.70
CA GLY A 267 4.18 21.00 13.19
C GLY A 267 4.03 19.70 12.42
N GLN A 268 4.13 19.73 11.09
CA GLN A 268 4.14 18.51 10.27
C GLN A 268 5.35 17.63 10.60
N ASN A 269 6.54 18.22 10.70
CA ASN A 269 7.77 17.50 11.03
C ASN A 269 7.73 16.87 12.44
N ALA A 270 7.03 17.50 13.38
CA ALA A 270 6.79 16.94 14.71
C ALA A 270 5.74 15.82 14.67
N ALA A 271 4.63 16.02 13.95
CA ALA A 271 3.60 15.01 13.78
C ALA A 271 4.15 13.70 13.16
N TRP A 272 5.10 13.80 12.23
CA TRP A 272 5.80 12.65 11.66
C TRP A 272 6.53 11.76 12.67
N LYS A 273 6.78 12.24 13.88
CA LYS A 273 7.40 11.48 14.98
C LYS A 273 6.39 10.68 15.80
N THR A 274 5.08 10.84 15.54
CA THR A 274 4.05 10.06 16.21
C THR A 274 3.99 8.64 15.65
N PRO A 275 3.76 7.59 16.46
CA PRO A 275 3.78 6.19 15.99
C PRO A 275 2.86 5.94 14.79
N LYS A 276 1.67 6.55 14.81
CA LYS A 276 0.67 6.40 13.74
C LYS A 276 1.20 6.83 12.37
N LEU A 277 2.05 7.86 12.33
CA LEU A 277 2.66 8.36 11.11
C LEU A 277 4.05 7.76 10.88
N SER A 278 4.86 7.51 11.91
CA SER A 278 6.22 7.02 11.75
C SER A 278 6.32 5.53 11.41
N ASP A 279 5.45 4.68 11.98
CA ASP A 279 5.60 3.22 11.86
C ASP A 279 5.48 2.70 10.42
N PRO A 280 4.52 3.17 9.59
CA PRO A 280 4.49 2.80 8.17
C PRO A 280 5.80 3.18 7.45
N PHE A 281 6.40 4.31 7.80
CA PHE A 281 7.63 4.80 7.20
C PHE A 281 8.84 3.99 7.63
N TYR A 282 8.93 3.60 8.91
CA TYR A 282 10.00 2.71 9.38
C TYR A 282 9.91 1.33 8.74
N ARG A 283 8.70 0.79 8.54
CA ARG A 283 8.51 -0.46 7.78
C ARG A 283 8.99 -0.33 6.33
N ALA A 284 8.60 0.74 5.63
CA ALA A 284 9.03 0.99 4.25
C ALA A 284 10.56 1.18 4.16
N ARG A 285 11.14 1.99 5.06
CA ARG A 285 12.58 2.21 5.18
C ARG A 285 13.34 0.90 5.39
N GLY A 286 12.86 0.05 6.30
CA GLY A 286 13.46 -1.25 6.55
C GLY A 286 13.41 -2.18 5.33
N GLY A 287 12.37 -2.07 4.49
CA GLY A 287 12.31 -2.72 3.18
C GLY A 287 13.42 -2.22 2.24
N ILE A 288 13.49 -0.91 2.04
CA ILE A 288 14.49 -0.28 1.16
C ILE A 288 15.92 -0.64 1.59
N ILE A 289 16.23 -0.54 2.89
CA ILE A 289 17.57 -0.89 3.40
C ILE A 289 17.88 -2.37 3.13
N ARG A 290 16.92 -3.27 3.34
CA ARG A 290 17.11 -4.69 3.06
C ARG A 290 17.38 -4.95 1.59
N ASP A 291 16.67 -4.26 0.70
CA ASP A 291 16.85 -4.39 -0.74
C ASP A 291 18.23 -3.90 -1.19
N ILE A 292 18.67 -2.74 -0.68
CA ILE A 292 20.03 -2.21 -0.91
C ILE A 292 21.08 -3.24 -0.48
N VAL A 293 20.96 -3.78 0.74
CA VAL A 293 21.90 -4.77 1.26
C VAL A 293 21.93 -6.03 0.39
N ASN A 294 20.77 -6.57 0.02
CA ASN A 294 20.68 -7.79 -0.78
C ASN A 294 21.28 -7.64 -2.18
N LYS A 295 21.20 -6.44 -2.78
CA LYS A 295 21.83 -6.14 -4.06
C LYS A 295 23.35 -6.03 -3.95
N SER A 296 23.86 -5.50 -2.84
CA SER A 296 25.28 -5.15 -2.68
C SER A 296 26.14 -6.22 -1.98
N ILE A 297 25.54 -7.30 -1.47
CA ILE A 297 26.29 -8.46 -0.98
C ILE A 297 26.94 -9.16 -2.18
N PRO A 298 28.26 -9.47 -2.13
CA PRO A 298 28.88 -10.31 -3.13
C PRO A 298 28.15 -11.66 -3.15
N ARG A 299 27.43 -11.96 -4.23
CA ARG A 299 26.98 -13.33 -4.47
C ARG A 299 28.25 -14.16 -4.63
N MET A 300 28.56 -15.04 -3.68
CA MET A 300 29.53 -16.12 -3.91
C MET A 300 28.94 -17.05 -4.97
N ASN A 301 29.07 -16.67 -6.24
CA ASN A 301 28.93 -17.61 -7.35
C ASN A 301 30.28 -18.32 -7.50
N MET A 302 30.45 -19.43 -6.78
CA MET A 302 31.58 -20.35 -6.98
C MET A 302 31.43 -21.23 -8.23
N ASP A 303 30.75 -20.75 -9.28
CA ASP A 303 30.58 -21.50 -10.55
C ASP A 303 30.74 -20.63 -11.83
N ILE A 304 31.04 -19.33 -11.71
CA ILE A 304 31.19 -18.45 -12.89
C ILE A 304 32.62 -17.89 -12.95
N LEU A 305 33.60 -18.78 -13.05
CA LEU A 305 34.96 -18.44 -13.46
C LEU A 305 35.40 -19.44 -14.53
N LEU A 306 34.72 -19.41 -15.68
CA LEU A 306 35.18 -19.94 -16.98
C LEU A 306 34.11 -19.65 -18.04
N THR A 307 33.77 -18.39 -18.28
CA THR A 307 33.21 -17.93 -19.58
C THR A 307 33.26 -16.40 -19.66
N PRO A 308 33.51 -15.81 -20.84
CA PRO A 308 33.57 -14.36 -21.00
C PRO A 308 32.21 -13.70 -20.73
N PRO A 309 32.16 -12.41 -20.37
CA PRO A 309 30.93 -11.74 -20.00
C PRO A 309 29.97 -11.68 -21.19
N GLN A 310 28.87 -12.44 -21.13
CA GLN A 310 27.72 -12.17 -21.96
C GLN A 310 26.79 -11.20 -21.22
N SER A 311 26.35 -10.17 -21.94
CA SER A 311 25.30 -9.24 -21.54
C SER A 311 24.11 -9.94 -20.87
N PRO A 312 23.43 -9.32 -19.88
CA PRO A 312 22.34 -9.96 -19.15
C PRO A 312 21.29 -10.49 -20.13
N LYS A 313 21.18 -11.83 -20.23
CA LYS A 313 20.16 -12.48 -21.06
C LYS A 313 18.80 -12.12 -20.46
N LYS A 314 18.03 -11.34 -21.21
CA LYS A 314 16.60 -11.16 -20.97
C LYS A 314 15.98 -12.56 -20.99
N LEU A 315 15.43 -13.00 -19.85
CA LEU A 315 14.75 -14.30 -19.76
C LEU A 315 13.70 -14.38 -20.86
N SER A 316 13.69 -15.49 -21.59
CA SER A 316 12.69 -15.72 -22.61
C SER A 316 11.31 -15.87 -21.96
N GLN A 317 10.27 -15.57 -22.74
CA GLN A 317 8.88 -15.73 -22.32
C GLN A 317 8.59 -17.14 -21.78
N ASP A 318 9.22 -18.16 -22.39
CA ASP A 318 9.05 -19.57 -22.02
C ASP A 318 9.72 -19.92 -20.69
N GLU A 319 10.86 -19.30 -20.37
CA GLU A 319 11.51 -19.45 -19.07
C GLU A 319 10.68 -18.80 -17.95
N LEU A 320 10.17 -17.58 -18.18
CA LEU A 320 9.27 -16.89 -17.25
C LEU A 320 7.99 -17.69 -16.99
N ASN A 321 7.40 -18.23 -18.06
CA ASN A 321 6.24 -19.12 -18.01
C ASN A 321 6.54 -20.40 -17.20
N SER A 322 7.71 -21.02 -17.42
CA SER A 322 8.13 -22.22 -16.71
C SER A 322 8.30 -21.98 -15.21
N ILE A 323 8.94 -20.87 -14.84
CA ILE A 323 9.13 -20.45 -13.43
C ILE A 323 7.77 -20.22 -12.76
N LEU A 324 6.90 -19.42 -13.38
CA LEU A 324 5.57 -19.12 -12.83
C LEU A 324 4.74 -20.40 -12.64
N LYS A 325 4.78 -21.31 -13.61
CA LYS A 325 4.11 -22.61 -13.53
C LYS A 325 4.66 -23.48 -12.39
N GLY A 326 5.99 -23.52 -12.24
CA GLY A 326 6.66 -24.29 -11.18
C GLY A 326 6.19 -23.87 -9.78
N LEU A 327 6.14 -22.55 -9.53
CA LEU A 327 5.69 -21.99 -8.25
C LEU A 327 4.29 -22.49 -7.84
N PHE A 328 3.33 -22.49 -8.76
CA PHE A 328 1.97 -22.94 -8.45
C PHE A 328 1.84 -24.46 -8.39
N VAL A 329 2.55 -25.20 -9.25
CA VAL A 329 2.52 -26.67 -9.24
C VAL A 329 3.09 -27.22 -7.93
N ASP A 330 4.18 -26.64 -7.42
CA ASP A 330 4.79 -27.10 -6.17
C ASP A 330 3.89 -26.81 -4.97
N GLN A 331 3.28 -25.63 -4.90
CA GLN A 331 2.33 -25.32 -3.81
C GLN A 331 1.07 -26.20 -3.88
N LEU A 332 0.59 -26.55 -5.07
CA LEU A 332 -0.55 -27.47 -5.24
C LEU A 332 -0.22 -28.91 -4.84
N LYS A 333 1.02 -29.39 -5.09
CA LYS A 333 1.46 -30.74 -4.68
C LYS A 333 1.42 -30.93 -3.18
N TYR A 334 1.85 -29.91 -2.42
CA TYR A 334 1.94 -29.97 -0.97
C TYR A 334 0.74 -29.34 -0.24
N LYS A 335 -0.33 -28.97 -0.98
CA LYS A 335 -1.50 -28.23 -0.46
C LYS A 335 -1.08 -27.04 0.44
N GLY A 336 -0.09 -26.29 -0.02
CA GLY A 336 0.49 -25.16 0.70
C GLY A 336 -0.31 -23.87 0.56
N LYS A 337 0.28 -22.77 1.06
CA LYS A 337 -0.20 -21.41 0.77
C LYS A 337 0.13 -21.05 -0.69
N PRO A 338 -0.60 -20.11 -1.32
CA PRO A 338 -0.22 -19.60 -2.63
C PRO A 338 1.21 -19.01 -2.59
N PRO A 339 1.91 -18.96 -3.74
CA PRO A 339 3.20 -18.27 -3.86
C PRO A 339 3.13 -16.82 -3.39
N ASP A 340 4.27 -16.19 -3.11
CA ASP A 340 4.28 -14.78 -2.70
C ASP A 340 3.75 -13.86 -3.81
N ILE A 341 2.81 -12.98 -3.46
CA ILE A 341 2.15 -12.05 -4.37
C ILE A 341 3.14 -11.11 -5.06
N SER A 342 4.20 -10.69 -4.36
CA SER A 342 5.24 -9.81 -4.91
C SER A 342 6.08 -10.51 -5.97
N LEU A 343 6.38 -11.79 -5.78
CA LEU A 343 7.12 -12.60 -6.75
C LEU A 343 6.28 -12.90 -8.00
N VAL A 344 5.00 -13.22 -7.81
CA VAL A 344 4.06 -13.42 -8.93
C VAL A 344 3.88 -12.12 -9.71
N LYS A 345 3.79 -10.97 -9.04
CA LYS A 345 3.72 -9.65 -9.68
C LYS A 345 4.95 -9.35 -10.54
N ASP A 346 6.15 -9.55 -10.02
CA ASP A 346 7.40 -9.33 -10.78
C ASP A 346 7.50 -10.21 -12.04
N LEU A 347 7.08 -11.49 -11.95
CA LEU A 347 7.07 -12.39 -13.10
C LEU A 347 6.06 -11.96 -14.18
N LEU A 348 4.87 -11.55 -13.76
CA LEU A 348 3.84 -11.07 -14.67
C LEU A 348 4.23 -9.75 -15.34
N GLU A 349 4.86 -8.82 -14.60
CA GLU A 349 5.36 -7.54 -15.14
C GLU A 349 6.52 -7.74 -16.14
N LYS A 350 7.34 -8.78 -15.93
CA LYS A 350 8.38 -9.22 -16.87
C LYS A 350 7.83 -9.95 -18.11
N GLY A 351 6.52 -10.20 -18.15
CA GLY A 351 5.81 -10.70 -19.32
C GLY A 351 5.19 -12.09 -19.15
N ALA A 352 5.36 -12.80 -18.03
CA ALA A 352 4.84 -14.17 -17.86
C ALA A 352 3.33 -14.27 -18.16
N ASN A 353 2.90 -15.34 -18.81
CA ASN A 353 1.52 -15.53 -19.25
C ASN A 353 0.62 -15.95 -18.06
N PRO A 354 -0.36 -15.13 -17.65
CA PRO A 354 -1.26 -15.46 -16.55
C PRO A 354 -2.25 -16.58 -16.88
N ASN A 355 -2.48 -16.86 -18.17
CA ASN A 355 -3.33 -17.97 -18.64
C ASN A 355 -2.56 -19.28 -18.80
N ILE A 356 -1.35 -19.38 -18.23
CA ILE A 356 -0.57 -20.60 -18.30
C ILE A 356 -1.32 -21.78 -17.67
N ARG A 357 -1.41 -22.87 -18.43
CA ARG A 357 -2.12 -24.08 -18.00
C ARG A 357 -1.37 -24.74 -16.85
N ILE A 358 -2.04 -24.86 -15.70
CA ILE A 358 -1.51 -25.52 -14.51
C ILE A 358 -2.01 -26.97 -14.46
N PRO A 359 -1.16 -27.98 -14.71
CA PRO A 359 -1.54 -29.37 -14.55
C PRO A 359 -1.75 -29.69 -13.07
N GLN A 360 -2.82 -30.43 -12.76
CA GLN A 360 -3.02 -31.02 -11.43
C GLN A 360 -1.90 -32.07 -11.17
N PRO A 361 -1.26 -32.08 -10.00
CA PRO A 361 -0.31 -33.12 -9.67
C PRO A 361 -1.04 -34.48 -9.54
N LYS A 362 -0.48 -35.52 -10.17
CA LYS A 362 -0.97 -36.89 -9.99
C LYS A 362 -0.73 -37.31 -8.53
N PRO A 363 -1.66 -38.02 -7.87
CA PRO A 363 -1.40 -38.56 -6.54
C PRO A 363 -0.17 -39.48 -6.61
N LEU A 364 0.74 -39.34 -5.63
CA LEU A 364 1.88 -40.21 -5.47
C LEU A 364 1.38 -41.64 -5.25
N LYS A 365 1.78 -42.57 -6.12
CA LYS A 365 1.72 -44.00 -5.79
C LYS A 365 2.69 -44.22 -4.64
N GLU A 366 2.18 -44.66 -3.50
CA GLU A 366 3.02 -45.19 -2.44
C GLU A 366 3.88 -46.32 -3.01
N SER A 367 5.19 -46.09 -3.04
CA SER A 367 6.18 -47.11 -3.36
C SER A 367 6.30 -48.03 -2.15
N SER A 368 5.83 -49.26 -2.29
CA SER A 368 6.11 -50.37 -1.38
C SER A 368 7.63 -50.58 -1.28
N ALA A 369 8.18 -50.35 -0.10
CA ALA A 369 9.48 -50.91 0.29
C ALA A 369 9.23 -52.21 1.05
N SER A 370 9.96 -53.24 0.64
CA SER A 370 9.87 -54.65 1.01
C SER A 370 10.13 -54.97 2.48
N SER A 371 9.35 -55.89 3.05
CA SER A 371 9.83 -56.82 4.09
C SER A 371 9.01 -58.11 4.08
N SER A 372 9.70 -59.20 3.71
CA SER A 372 9.66 -60.56 4.28
C SER A 372 8.32 -61.21 4.66
N ASN A 373 8.13 -62.39 4.08
CA ASN A 373 7.28 -63.50 4.54
C ASN A 373 7.32 -63.66 6.07
N ASP A 374 6.16 -63.90 6.68
CA ASP A 374 5.86 -65.16 7.40
C ASP A 374 4.40 -65.18 7.89
N ASN A 375 3.61 -66.05 7.25
CA ASN A 375 2.79 -67.12 7.83
C ASN A 375 2.01 -66.96 9.16
N LEU A 376 0.77 -67.49 9.09
CA LEU A 376 -0.05 -68.16 10.13
C LEU A 376 -0.76 -67.25 11.15
N ASP A 377 -1.98 -67.51 11.60
CA ASP A 377 -3.12 -68.34 11.16
C ASP A 377 -4.30 -67.95 12.08
N ASP A 378 -5.50 -68.45 11.75
CA ASP A 378 -6.63 -68.69 12.66
C ASP A 378 -7.48 -67.54 13.23
N SER A 379 -8.78 -67.67 13.52
CA SER A 379 -9.96 -68.35 12.95
C SER A 379 -11.11 -68.14 13.99
N TYR A 380 -12.36 -68.36 13.57
CA TYR A 380 -13.61 -68.58 14.36
C TYR A 380 -14.55 -67.42 14.80
N PHE A 381 -15.71 -67.41 14.10
CA PHE A 381 -17.13 -67.45 14.56
C PHE A 381 -17.89 -66.26 15.21
N SER A 382 -18.69 -65.59 14.36
CA SER A 382 -20.18 -65.52 14.27
C SER A 382 -21.15 -65.33 15.47
N SER A 383 -22.19 -64.52 15.15
CA SER A 383 -23.61 -64.48 15.63
C SER A 383 -23.92 -63.53 16.82
N THR A 384 -25.00 -62.73 16.93
CA THR A 384 -26.40 -62.68 16.39
C THR A 384 -27.04 -61.27 16.56
N LEU A 385 -28.14 -60.98 15.82
CA LEU A 385 -29.12 -59.84 15.85
C LEU A 385 -30.28 -60.08 16.88
N PRO A 386 -31.36 -59.25 17.12
CA PRO A 386 -31.82 -57.93 16.55
C PRO A 386 -32.42 -56.87 17.56
N THR A 387 -32.87 -55.74 16.98
CA THR A 387 -33.53 -54.42 17.34
C THR A 387 -34.82 -54.37 18.25
N PRO A 388 -35.53 -53.21 18.51
CA PRO A 388 -35.29 -51.73 18.32
C PRO A 388 -35.75 -50.76 19.47
N SER A 389 -35.31 -49.48 19.45
CA SER A 389 -36.15 -48.24 19.39
C SER A 389 -35.45 -46.94 19.90
N SER A 390 -35.54 -45.89 19.06
CA SER A 390 -35.57 -44.41 19.29
C SER A 390 -34.92 -43.80 20.56
N THR A 391 -34.14 -42.71 20.55
CA THR A 391 -34.04 -41.56 19.64
C THR A 391 -32.82 -40.70 20.02
N THR A 392 -32.34 -39.90 19.07
CA THR A 392 -31.49 -38.68 19.22
C THR A 392 -30.05 -38.83 19.73
N SER A 393 -29.15 -39.21 18.83
CA SER A 393 -27.87 -38.53 18.57
C SER A 393 -27.14 -39.25 17.43
N SER A 394 -26.84 -38.56 16.34
CA SER A 394 -25.89 -39.04 15.33
C SER A 394 -24.93 -37.89 15.03
N SER A 395 -23.73 -37.87 15.59
CA SER A 395 -22.56 -38.66 15.17
C SER A 395 -22.27 -38.49 13.68
N LEU A 396 -21.23 -37.69 13.43
CA LEU A 396 -20.54 -37.52 12.15
C LEU A 396 -20.28 -38.88 11.46
N PRO A 397 -20.58 -39.04 10.17
CA PRO A 397 -19.92 -40.04 9.36
C PRO A 397 -18.65 -39.42 8.76
N SER A 398 -17.52 -39.86 9.28
CA SER A 398 -16.27 -39.90 8.54
C SER A 398 -16.42 -40.84 7.35
N SER A 399 -16.74 -40.31 6.17
CA SER A 399 -16.28 -40.84 4.87
C SER A 399 -16.99 -40.15 3.70
N SER A 400 -16.32 -39.20 3.06
CA SER A 400 -16.53 -38.87 1.64
C SER A 400 -15.35 -38.06 1.09
N LEU A 401 -14.13 -38.57 1.30
CA LEU A 401 -12.90 -37.95 0.78
C LEU A 401 -12.50 -38.45 -0.63
N SER A 402 -13.40 -39.10 -1.38
CA SER A 402 -13.09 -39.75 -2.66
C SER A 402 -13.82 -39.21 -3.90
N GLN A 403 -14.50 -38.06 -3.85
CA GLN A 403 -15.29 -37.56 -5.00
C GLN A 403 -14.71 -36.38 -5.81
N TYR A 404 -13.47 -35.95 -5.59
CA TYR A 404 -12.95 -34.74 -6.24
C TYR A 404 -11.69 -35.02 -7.08
N SER A 405 -11.82 -35.78 -8.17
CA SER A 405 -10.68 -36.18 -9.02
C SER A 405 -10.75 -35.77 -10.50
N SER A 406 -11.69 -34.90 -10.94
CA SER A 406 -11.93 -34.70 -12.39
C SER A 406 -11.66 -33.32 -12.98
N PHE A 407 -11.29 -32.28 -12.21
CA PHE A 407 -11.18 -30.92 -12.76
C PHE A 407 -9.73 -30.49 -13.08
N LYS A 408 -9.41 -30.31 -14.37
CA LYS A 408 -8.16 -29.67 -14.82
C LYS A 408 -8.18 -28.18 -14.45
N LEU A 409 -7.18 -27.68 -13.75
CA LEU A 409 -7.05 -26.26 -13.43
C LEU A 409 -6.69 -25.46 -14.71
N PRO A 410 -7.53 -24.51 -15.14
CA PRO A 410 -7.31 -23.79 -16.39
C PRO A 410 -6.08 -22.88 -16.35
N ASN A 411 -5.87 -22.14 -15.26
CA ASN A 411 -4.81 -21.15 -15.11
C ASN A 411 -4.48 -20.86 -13.63
N ILE A 412 -3.59 -19.88 -13.38
CA ILE A 412 -3.12 -19.51 -12.04
C ILE A 412 -4.22 -18.95 -11.12
N LEU A 413 -5.29 -18.38 -11.66
CA LEU A 413 -6.43 -17.89 -10.87
C LEU A 413 -7.13 -19.06 -10.18
N PHE A 414 -7.46 -20.12 -10.93
CA PHE A 414 -8.08 -21.31 -10.35
C PHE A 414 -7.15 -22.05 -9.39
N ALA A 415 -5.84 -22.06 -9.68
CA ALA A 415 -4.84 -22.59 -8.74
C ALA A 415 -4.82 -21.80 -7.42
N THR A 416 -4.92 -20.48 -7.49
CA THR A 416 -4.98 -19.60 -6.31
C THR A 416 -6.24 -19.84 -5.48
N ILE A 417 -7.41 -19.92 -6.11
CA ILE A 417 -8.70 -20.18 -5.44
C ILE A 417 -8.68 -21.54 -4.72
N ALA A 418 -7.99 -22.54 -5.28
CA ALA A 418 -7.80 -23.82 -4.62
C ALA A 418 -6.94 -23.69 -3.33
N LEU A 419 -5.90 -22.85 -3.35
CA LEU A 419 -4.90 -22.71 -2.28
C LEU A 419 -5.31 -21.72 -1.17
N THR A 420 -6.14 -20.71 -1.44
CA THR A 420 -6.49 -19.66 -0.46
C THR A 420 -7.92 -19.13 -0.64
N ASP A 421 -8.46 -18.51 0.41
CA ASP A 421 -9.67 -17.64 0.36
C ASP A 421 -9.30 -16.17 0.55
N ASP A 422 -8.04 -15.78 0.32
CA ASP A 422 -7.58 -14.41 0.47
C ASP A 422 -8.09 -13.53 -0.70
N PRO A 423 -9.04 -12.60 -0.42
CA PRO A 423 -9.63 -11.77 -1.46
C PRO A 423 -8.61 -10.77 -2.05
N ILE A 424 -7.53 -10.43 -1.33
CA ILE A 424 -6.50 -9.50 -1.83
C ILE A 424 -5.74 -10.14 -2.98
N TYR A 425 -5.34 -11.41 -2.81
CA TYR A 425 -4.61 -12.15 -3.84
C TYR A 425 -5.48 -12.39 -5.08
N VAL A 426 -6.74 -12.78 -4.86
CA VAL A 426 -7.69 -13.01 -5.97
C VAL A 426 -7.98 -11.70 -6.70
N LYS A 427 -8.18 -10.58 -5.98
CA LYS A 427 -8.35 -9.26 -6.58
C LYS A 427 -7.14 -8.81 -7.38
N PHE A 428 -5.93 -9.09 -6.90
CA PHE A 428 -4.69 -8.83 -7.65
C PHE A 428 -4.67 -9.56 -8.99
N LEU A 429 -4.95 -10.88 -9.00
CA LEU A 429 -4.98 -11.66 -10.24
C LEU A 429 -6.14 -11.27 -11.16
N ILE A 430 -7.29 -10.89 -10.60
CA ILE A 430 -8.42 -10.35 -11.35
C ILE A 430 -8.01 -9.04 -12.03
N ASN A 431 -7.46 -8.09 -11.29
CA ASN A 431 -7.07 -6.78 -11.84
C ASN A 431 -5.98 -6.92 -12.91
N TYR A 432 -5.02 -7.84 -12.71
CA TYR A 432 -4.00 -8.14 -13.70
C TYR A 432 -4.56 -8.88 -14.94
N GLY A 433 -5.57 -9.71 -14.73
CA GLY A 433 -6.27 -10.46 -15.77
C GLY A 433 -7.27 -9.62 -16.57
N VAL A 434 -7.89 -8.59 -16.01
CA VAL A 434 -8.91 -7.76 -16.69
C VAL A 434 -8.33 -7.03 -17.91
N GLU A 435 -7.03 -6.75 -17.95
CA GLU A 435 -6.35 -6.16 -19.11
C GLU A 435 -5.88 -7.19 -20.16
N THR A 436 -5.82 -8.49 -19.81
CA THR A 436 -5.20 -9.55 -20.64
C THR A 436 -6.06 -10.81 -20.87
N MET A 437 -7.25 -10.89 -20.27
CA MET A 437 -8.17 -12.03 -20.33
C MET A 437 -9.55 -11.66 -20.94
N PRO A 438 -9.65 -11.40 -22.25
CA PRO A 438 -10.93 -11.10 -22.90
C PRO A 438 -11.65 -12.39 -23.30
N LYS A 439 -12.09 -13.19 -22.32
CA LYS A 439 -12.98 -14.34 -22.58
C LYS A 439 -14.07 -14.42 -21.52
N ASP A 440 -15.27 -14.02 -21.91
CA ASP A 440 -16.51 -13.82 -21.14
C ASP A 440 -16.96 -14.97 -20.22
N ASN A 441 -16.28 -16.13 -20.24
CA ASN A 441 -16.61 -17.31 -19.46
C ASN A 441 -15.70 -17.58 -18.25
N HIS A 442 -14.64 -16.80 -17.99
CA HIS A 442 -13.73 -17.08 -16.87
C HIS A 442 -14.28 -16.67 -15.51
N PHE A 443 -14.98 -15.54 -15.43
CA PHE A 443 -15.59 -15.05 -14.18
C PHE A 443 -16.73 -15.97 -13.67
N PRO A 444 -17.70 -16.38 -14.51
CA PRO A 444 -18.73 -17.33 -14.10
C PRO A 444 -18.14 -18.67 -13.63
N ASN A 445 -17.14 -19.18 -14.34
CA ASN A 445 -16.48 -20.44 -13.99
C ASN A 445 -15.65 -20.32 -12.69
N ALA A 446 -14.95 -19.20 -12.48
CA ALA A 446 -14.23 -18.93 -11.23
C ALA A 446 -15.17 -18.81 -10.04
N PHE A 447 -16.37 -18.25 -10.22
CA PHE A 447 -17.39 -18.16 -9.18
C PHE A 447 -17.96 -19.51 -8.79
N VAL A 448 -18.33 -20.34 -9.78
CA VAL A 448 -18.81 -21.72 -9.53
C VAL A 448 -17.71 -22.56 -8.88
N PHE A 449 -16.46 -22.39 -9.30
CA PHE A 449 -15.31 -23.06 -8.70
C PHE A 449 -15.09 -22.60 -7.26
N SER A 450 -15.16 -21.30 -6.98
CA SER A 450 -15.06 -20.75 -5.62
C SER A 450 -16.17 -21.29 -4.70
N ALA A 451 -17.39 -21.41 -5.21
CA ALA A 451 -18.51 -22.01 -4.48
C ALA A 451 -18.26 -23.48 -4.15
N THR A 452 -17.70 -24.23 -5.10
CA THR A 452 -17.32 -25.64 -4.91
C THR A 452 -16.30 -25.80 -3.77
N TYR A 453 -15.37 -24.85 -3.63
CA TYR A 453 -14.36 -24.83 -2.57
C TYR A 453 -14.79 -24.07 -1.29
N LYS A 454 -16.06 -23.62 -1.21
CA LYS A 454 -16.62 -22.84 -0.10
C LYS A 454 -15.81 -21.55 0.21
N ARG A 455 -15.31 -20.89 -0.84
CA ARG A 455 -14.47 -19.67 -0.79
C ARG A 455 -15.34 -18.41 -0.83
N VAL A 456 -15.95 -18.06 0.29
CA VAL A 456 -17.03 -17.04 0.36
C VAL A 456 -16.52 -15.63 0.06
N GLU A 457 -15.32 -15.28 0.57
CA GLU A 457 -14.74 -13.95 0.35
C GLU A 457 -14.26 -13.78 -1.09
N THR A 458 -13.74 -14.86 -1.67
CA THR A 458 -13.42 -14.92 -3.09
C THR A 458 -14.66 -14.74 -3.97
N MET A 459 -15.78 -15.39 -3.63
CA MET A 459 -17.06 -15.22 -4.34
C MET A 459 -17.58 -13.78 -4.27
N ARG A 460 -17.50 -13.14 -3.10
CA ARG A 460 -17.85 -11.72 -2.91
C ARG A 460 -16.97 -10.83 -3.78
N CYS A 461 -15.65 -11.04 -3.76
CA CYS A 461 -14.70 -10.30 -4.57
C CYS A 461 -14.98 -10.43 -6.08
N LEU A 462 -15.31 -11.63 -6.57
CA LEU A 462 -15.68 -11.85 -7.97
C LEU A 462 -16.96 -11.10 -8.37
N LEU A 463 -17.98 -11.07 -7.49
CA LEU A 463 -19.23 -10.34 -7.73
C LEU A 463 -19.06 -8.82 -7.65
N GLU A 464 -18.10 -8.31 -6.90
CA GLU A 464 -17.83 -6.87 -6.80
C GLU A 464 -17.17 -6.31 -8.07
N ASN A 465 -16.35 -7.12 -8.76
CA ASN A 465 -15.53 -6.71 -9.90
C ASN A 465 -16.11 -7.17 -11.27
N ILE A 466 -17.44 -7.22 -11.41
CA ILE A 466 -18.13 -7.60 -12.66
C ILE A 466 -17.76 -6.62 -13.79
N PRO A 467 -17.18 -7.07 -14.92
CA PRO A 467 -17.13 -6.24 -16.13
C PRO A 467 -18.56 -5.98 -16.59
N ALA A 468 -18.90 -4.73 -16.94
CA ALA A 468 -20.21 -4.43 -17.51
C ALA A 468 -20.41 -5.33 -18.75
N LEU A 469 -21.35 -6.29 -18.68
CA LEU A 469 -21.67 -7.18 -19.79
C LEU A 469 -22.06 -6.31 -20.98
N SER A 470 -21.21 -6.26 -21.99
CA SER A 470 -21.51 -5.62 -23.26
C SER A 470 -22.57 -6.44 -23.98
N ASP A 471 -23.77 -5.85 -24.06
CA ASP A 471 -24.93 -6.23 -24.86
C ASP A 471 -25.91 -7.29 -24.28
N PRO A 472 -27.08 -6.85 -23.74
CA PRO A 472 -28.18 -7.73 -23.33
C PRO A 472 -28.74 -8.61 -24.46
N LYS A 473 -28.57 -8.21 -25.73
CA LYS A 473 -29.15 -8.94 -26.88
C LYS A 473 -28.38 -10.20 -27.28
N SER A 474 -27.11 -10.34 -26.86
CA SER A 474 -26.35 -11.58 -27.10
C SER A 474 -26.84 -12.75 -26.23
N VAL A 475 -27.45 -12.43 -25.09
CA VAL A 475 -27.94 -13.41 -24.10
C VAL A 475 -29.31 -13.96 -24.52
N ASP A 476 -30.21 -13.12 -25.05
CA ASP A 476 -31.55 -13.56 -25.50
C ASP A 476 -31.50 -14.43 -26.76
N THR A 477 -30.55 -14.18 -27.67
CA THR A 477 -30.35 -15.03 -28.86
C THR A 477 -29.84 -16.43 -28.47
N ALA A 478 -28.96 -16.53 -27.47
CA ALA A 478 -28.47 -17.81 -26.93
C ALA A 478 -29.53 -18.57 -26.10
N ILE A 479 -30.46 -17.85 -25.47
CA ILE A 479 -31.59 -18.41 -24.73
C ILE A 479 -32.59 -19.09 -25.69
N ASN A 480 -32.89 -18.48 -26.86
CA ASN A 480 -33.84 -19.05 -27.82
C ASN A 480 -33.31 -20.29 -28.56
N ASP A 481 -32.02 -20.34 -28.89
CA ASP A 481 -31.43 -21.54 -29.52
C ASP A 481 -31.37 -22.74 -28.57
N THR A 482 -31.22 -22.49 -27.26
CA THR A 482 -31.21 -23.54 -26.23
C THR A 482 -32.63 -24.05 -25.93
N TYR A 483 -33.66 -23.18 -25.98
CA TYR A 483 -35.05 -23.59 -25.74
C TYR A 483 -35.58 -24.50 -26.87
N ASN A 484 -35.16 -24.26 -28.12
CA ASN A 484 -35.53 -25.10 -29.27
C ASN A 484 -34.72 -26.41 -29.35
N SER A 485 -33.51 -26.46 -28.77
CA SER A 485 -32.68 -27.67 -28.71
C SER A 485 -33.15 -28.70 -27.67
N VAL A 486 -33.89 -28.30 -26.63
CA VAL A 486 -34.34 -29.21 -25.55
C VAL A 486 -35.66 -29.91 -25.88
N TYR A 487 -36.45 -29.39 -26.83
CA TYR A 487 -37.74 -29.99 -27.23
C TYR A 487 -37.74 -30.66 -28.61
N SER A 488 -36.62 -30.67 -29.34
CA SER A 488 -36.50 -31.48 -30.55
C SER A 488 -35.40 -32.52 -30.41
N LYS A 489 -35.86 -33.78 -30.35
CA LYS A 489 -35.15 -35.02 -30.71
C LYS A 489 -34.28 -35.65 -29.62
N ASN A 490 -34.92 -36.63 -28.99
CA ASN A 490 -34.44 -38.01 -28.89
C ASN A 490 -33.41 -38.41 -29.98
N THR A 491 -32.58 -39.40 -29.62
CA THR A 491 -31.64 -40.19 -30.42
C THR A 491 -30.20 -39.66 -30.63
N GLN A 492 -29.31 -40.30 -29.85
CA GLN A 492 -27.93 -40.71 -30.13
C GLN A 492 -26.78 -39.68 -30.16
N ASN A 493 -25.83 -39.95 -29.24
CA ASN A 493 -24.40 -39.64 -29.26
C ASN A 493 -23.97 -38.19 -29.53
N ASN A 494 -23.78 -37.42 -28.45
CA ASN A 494 -22.58 -36.63 -28.19
C ASN A 494 -22.66 -35.95 -26.81
N VAL A 495 -21.94 -36.48 -25.82
CA VAL A 495 -21.79 -35.88 -24.49
C VAL A 495 -20.56 -34.99 -24.51
N LEU A 496 -20.74 -33.71 -24.84
CA LEU A 496 -19.81 -32.61 -24.57
C LEU A 496 -20.54 -31.31 -24.94
N ASN A 497 -21.08 -30.58 -23.94
CA ASN A 497 -21.29 -29.10 -23.94
C ASN A 497 -22.27 -28.55 -22.87
N GLY A 498 -22.75 -29.35 -21.90
CA GLY A 498 -23.77 -28.89 -20.93
C GLY A 498 -23.33 -27.96 -19.78
N TYR A 499 -22.03 -27.71 -19.56
CA TYR A 499 -21.57 -27.02 -18.34
C TYR A 499 -21.38 -25.50 -18.48
N GLY A 500 -21.19 -24.98 -19.71
CA GLY A 500 -21.04 -23.53 -19.93
C GLY A 500 -22.33 -22.75 -19.64
N THR A 501 -23.49 -23.39 -19.85
CA THR A 501 -24.81 -22.77 -19.70
C THR A 501 -25.29 -22.73 -18.25
N TYR A 502 -24.94 -23.70 -17.40
CA TYR A 502 -25.37 -23.74 -15.99
C TYR A 502 -24.65 -22.69 -15.12
N GLY A 503 -23.33 -22.56 -15.27
CA GLY A 503 -22.53 -21.56 -14.54
C GLY A 503 -22.91 -20.13 -14.91
N ASN A 504 -23.16 -19.88 -16.20
CA ASN A 504 -23.64 -18.58 -16.68
C ASN A 504 -25.05 -18.25 -16.16
N ARG A 505 -25.92 -19.25 -15.97
CA ARG A 505 -27.28 -19.05 -15.41
C ARG A 505 -27.27 -18.72 -13.92
N ILE A 506 -26.41 -19.37 -13.13
CA ILE A 506 -26.19 -19.03 -11.71
C ILE A 506 -25.60 -17.63 -11.59
N TRP A 507 -24.55 -17.35 -12.36
CA TRP A 507 -23.90 -16.04 -12.39
C TRP A 507 -24.88 -14.93 -12.78
N TYR A 508 -25.66 -15.10 -13.84
CA TYR A 508 -26.68 -14.14 -14.29
C TYR A 508 -27.77 -13.89 -13.24
N ASN A 509 -28.27 -14.93 -12.56
CA ASN A 509 -29.25 -14.75 -11.49
C ASN A 509 -28.67 -13.94 -10.32
N PHE A 510 -27.43 -14.22 -9.89
CA PHE A 510 -26.77 -13.48 -8.82
C PHE A 510 -26.46 -12.02 -9.19
N THR A 511 -26.02 -11.75 -10.42
CA THR A 511 -25.78 -10.37 -10.89
C THR A 511 -27.08 -9.59 -11.08
N LYS A 512 -28.19 -10.25 -11.45
CA LYS A 512 -29.53 -9.65 -11.50
C LYS A 512 -30.05 -9.27 -10.10
N PHE A 513 -29.86 -10.12 -9.11
CA PHE A 513 -30.22 -9.83 -7.70
C PHE A 513 -29.32 -8.73 -7.08
N LYS A 514 -28.07 -8.56 -7.53
CA LYS A 514 -27.20 -7.45 -7.10
C LYS A 514 -27.83 -6.07 -7.33
N ASN A 515 -28.62 -5.92 -8.40
CA ASN A 515 -29.34 -4.66 -8.68
C ASN A 515 -30.61 -4.48 -7.83
N GLN A 516 -31.17 -5.55 -7.24
CA GLN A 516 -32.32 -5.49 -6.33
C GLN A 516 -31.92 -5.37 -4.85
N ILE A 517 -30.71 -5.77 -4.46
CA ILE A 517 -30.25 -5.83 -3.05
C ILE A 517 -29.37 -4.62 -2.68
N ARG A 518 -29.42 -3.52 -3.44
CA ARG A 518 -28.73 -2.26 -3.05
C ARG A 518 -29.44 -1.48 -1.92
N GLY A 519 -30.36 -2.11 -1.19
CA GLY A 519 -31.19 -1.48 -0.16
C GLY A 519 -31.65 -2.38 1.00
N LYS A 520 -31.01 -3.52 1.28
CA LYS A 520 -31.21 -4.27 2.54
C LYS A 520 -29.90 -4.76 3.11
#